data_AF-A0A9X8GRL8-F1
#
_entry.id   AF-A0A9X8GRL8-F1
#
_cell.length_a   1.000
_cell.length_b   1.000
_cell.length_c   1.000
_cell.angle_alpha   90.00
_cell.angle_beta   90.00
_cell.angle_gamma   90.00
#
_symmetry.space_group_name_H-M   'P 1'
#
loop_
_entity.id
_entity.type
_entity.pdbx_description
1 polymer ?
#
loop_
_entity_poly.entity_id
_entity_poly.type
_entity_poly.pdbx_seq_one_letter_code
_entity_poly.pdbx_strand_id
1 'polypeptide(L)' 'MSYTVSVRTLCEFTAKQGDLDLRFTPAPTALQGIEGHQLVQSRRGADYEAEVALQGDYETLRV' A
#
# COMPACT_ATOMS: atom_id res chain seq x y z
N MET A 1 17.16 16.93 -11.72
CA MET A 1 15.74 17.00 -11.31
C MET A 1 15.48 15.69 -10.55
N SER A 2 15.17 15.73 -9.26
CA SER A 2 14.90 14.50 -8.47
C SER A 2 13.39 14.31 -8.32
N TYR A 3 12.93 13.07 -8.49
CA TYR A 3 11.54 12.69 -8.27
C TYR A 3 11.41 12.02 -6.91
N THR A 4 10.58 12.58 -6.03
CA THR A 4 10.26 11.96 -4.73
C THR A 4 9.03 11.08 -4.91
N VAL A 5 9.19 9.78 -4.73
CA VAL A 5 8.10 8.80 -4.73
C VAL A 5 8.17 8.01 -3.44
N SER A 6 7.04 7.69 -2.82
CA SER A 6 7.08 6.85 -1.61
C SER A 6 7.59 5.45 -1.98
N VAL A 7 8.43 4.85 -1.13
CA VAL A 7 8.93 3.49 -1.36
C VAL A 7 7.77 2.51 -1.51
N ARG A 8 6.71 2.67 -0.72
CA ARG A 8 5.47 1.88 -0.86
C ARG A 8 4.90 2.00 -2.27
N THR A 9 4.69 3.21 -2.79
CA THR A 9 4.13 3.42 -4.13
C THR A 9 5.01 2.79 -5.21
N LEU A 10 6.34 2.91 -5.09
CA LEU A 10 7.26 2.30 -6.04
C LEU A 10 7.21 0.76 -5.98
N CYS A 11 7.24 0.17 -4.79
CA CYS A 11 7.14 -1.27 -4.59
C CYS A 11 5.77 -1.81 -5.01
N GLU A 12 4.67 -1.17 -4.65
CA GLU A 12 3.32 -1.57 -5.06
C GLU A 12 3.14 -1.48 -6.58
N PHE A 13 3.67 -0.44 -7.22
CA PHE A 13 3.59 -0.31 -8.67
C PHE A 13 4.37 -1.41 -9.40
N THR A 14 5.59 -1.69 -8.95
CA THR A 14 6.47 -2.71 -9.56
C THR A 14 6.07 -4.14 -9.22
N ALA A 15 5.44 -4.36 -8.06
CA ALA A 15 4.95 -5.67 -7.62
C ALA A 15 3.54 -5.99 -8.11
N LYS A 16 2.81 -5.04 -8.70
CA LYS A 16 1.51 -5.30 -9.35
C LYS A 16 1.70 -6.21 -10.55
N GLN A 17 1.39 -7.49 -10.35
CA GLN A 17 1.47 -8.56 -11.34
C GLN A 17 0.25 -9.47 -11.16
N GLY A 18 -0.36 -9.93 -12.25
CA GLY A 18 -1.57 -10.75 -12.23
C GLY A 18 -2.77 -10.09 -12.91
N ASP A 19 -3.84 -10.87 -13.08
CA ASP A 19 -5.13 -10.40 -13.59
C ASP A 19 -6.01 -9.92 -12.42
N LEU A 20 -6.93 -8.99 -12.68
CA LEU A 20 -7.94 -8.62 -11.69
C LEU A 20 -8.86 -9.83 -11.52
N ASP A 21 -8.77 -10.54 -10.38
CA ASP A 21 -9.64 -11.69 -10.11
C ASP A 21 -11.07 -11.22 -9.85
N LEU A 22 -11.89 -11.19 -10.91
CA LEU A 22 -13.29 -10.79 -10.88
C LEU A 22 -14.22 -11.87 -10.30
N ARG A 23 -13.70 -13.02 -9.86
CA ARG A 23 -14.53 -14.12 -9.32
C ARG A 23 -15.04 -13.85 -7.91
N PHE A 24 -14.48 -12.87 -7.20
CA PHE A 24 -14.98 -12.43 -5.89
C PHE A 24 -16.19 -11.50 -6.04
N THR A 25 -17.25 -12.01 -6.66
CA THR A 25 -18.52 -11.30 -6.80
C THR A 25 -19.58 -11.83 -5.83
N PRO A 26 -20.35 -10.93 -5.18
CA PRO A 26 -20.26 -9.48 -5.28
C PRO A 26 -19.03 -8.94 -4.52
N ALA A 27 -18.28 -8.06 -5.19
CA ALA A 27 -17.22 -7.34 -4.51
C ALA A 27 -17.84 -6.41 -3.45
N PRO A 28 -17.15 -6.16 -2.32
CA PRO A 28 -17.63 -5.20 -1.34
C PRO A 28 -17.80 -3.82 -1.98
N THR A 29 -18.79 -3.07 -1.51
CA THR A 29 -18.89 -1.65 -1.87
C THR A 29 -17.66 -0.91 -1.35
N ALA A 30 -17.38 0.28 -1.93
CA ALA A 30 -16.29 1.12 -1.44
C ALA A 30 -16.39 1.39 0.08
N LEU A 31 -17.61 1.58 0.59
CA LEU A 31 -17.85 1.80 2.01
C LEU A 31 -17.51 0.56 2.85
N GLN A 32 -17.97 -0.63 2.43
CA GLN A 32 -17.63 -1.89 3.10
C GLN A 32 -16.13 -2.17 3.09
N GLY A 33 -15.44 -1.80 2.01
CA GLY A 33 -13.98 -1.82 1.94
C GLY A 33 -13.34 -0.92 3.00
N ILE A 34 -13.77 0.34 3.08
CA ILE A 34 -13.27 1.30 4.07
C ILE A 34 -13.48 0.78 5.50
N GLU A 35 -14.69 0.32 5.82
CA GLU A 35 -15.02 -0.23 7.15
C GLU A 35 -14.15 -1.45 7.49
N GLY A 36 -13.96 -2.37 6.53
CA GLY A 36 -13.08 -3.53 6.70
C GLY A 36 -11.63 -3.13 6.97
N HIS A 37 -11.10 -2.16 6.23
CA HIS A 37 -9.76 -1.64 6.44
C HIS A 37 -9.60 -0.97 7.81
N GLN A 38 -10.59 -0.19 8.25
CA GLN A 38 -10.60 0.44 9.57
C GLN A 38 -10.64 -0.60 10.70
N LEU A 39 -11.45 -1.65 10.56
CA LEU A 39 -11.52 -2.75 11.52
C LEU A 39 -10.19 -3.52 11.64
N VAL A 40 -9.50 -3.75 10.52
CA VAL A 40 -8.18 -4.39 10.54
C VAL A 40 -7.14 -3.50 11.20
N GLN A 41 -7.18 -2.19 10.92
CA GLN A 41 -6.27 -1.21 11.53
C GLN A 41 -6.51 -1.06 13.04
N SER A 42 -7.76 -1.06 13.51
CA SER A 42 -8.07 -0.91 14.95
C SER A 42 -7.60 -2.07 15.81
N ARG A 43 -7.35 -3.25 15.21
CA ARG A 43 -6.79 -4.42 15.88
C ARG A 43 -5.27 -4.39 16.01
N ARG A 44 -4.60 -3.37 15.45
CA ARG A 44 -3.15 -3.23 15.53
C ARG A 44 -2.75 -2.66 16.90
N GLY A 45 -1.59 -3.09 17.41
CA GLY A 45 -1.09 -2.70 18.73
C GLY A 45 -0.48 -1.29 18.75
N ALA A 46 -0.03 -0.85 19.93
CA ALA A 46 0.56 0.48 20.13
C ALA A 46 1.81 0.74 19.26
N ASP A 47 2.55 -0.31 18.91
CA ASP A 47 3.75 -0.24 18.07
C ASP A 47 3.42 -0.23 16.56
N TYR A 48 2.14 -0.15 16.18
CA TYR A 48 1.75 -0.15 14.78
C TYR A 48 1.93 1.22 14.14
N GLU A 49 2.82 1.26 13.16
CA GLU A 49 3.00 2.41 12.29
C GLU A 49 2.27 2.18 10.96
N ALA A 50 1.21 2.96 10.71
CA ALA A 50 0.45 2.87 9.46
C ALA A 50 1.33 3.18 8.24
N GLU A 51 2.25 4.14 8.40
CA GLU A 51 3.27 4.50 7.42
C GLU A 51 4.58 4.79 8.14
N VAL A 52 5.70 4.37 7.53
CA VAL A 52 7.05 4.67 8.00
C VAL A 52 7.82 5.33 6.88
N ALA A 53 8.65 6.32 7.22
CA ALA A 53 9.57 6.89 6.26
C ALA A 53 10.69 5.87 5.98
N LEU A 54 10.87 5.53 4.71
CA LEU A 54 12.01 4.73 4.26
C LEU A 54 12.80 5.57 3.27
N GLN A 55 14.13 5.43 3.33
CA GLN A 55 15.02 6.01 2.33
C GLN A 55 16.00 4.95 1.83
N GLY A 56 16.32 4.96 0.55
CA GLY A 56 17.35 4.15 -0.08
C GLY A 56 18.07 4.94 -1.18
N ASP A 57 19.33 4.60 -1.41
CA ASP A 57 20.14 5.17 -2.49
C ASP A 57 20.60 4.03 -3.42
N TYR A 58 20.39 4.17 -4.73
CA TYR A 58 20.87 3.24 -5.76
C TYR A 58 21.45 4.02 -6.95
N GLU A 59 22.76 3.90 -7.18
CA GLU A 59 23.50 4.69 -8.16
C GLU A 59 23.20 6.20 -8.06
N THR A 60 22.44 6.75 -9.01
CA THR A 60 22.06 8.17 -9.07
C THR A 60 20.65 8.46 -8.54
N LEU A 61 19.96 7.44 -8.00
CA LEU A 61 18.58 7.52 -7.53
C LEU A 61 18.51 7.50 -6.00
N ARG A 62 17.76 8.44 -5.42
CA ARG A 62 17.33 8.43 -4.01
C ARG A 62 15.83 8.20 -3.95
N VAL A 63 15.41 7.22 -3.15
CA VAL A 63 14.02 6.80 -2.89
C VAL A 63 13.72 6.88 -1.41
#